data_AF-A0A1X7TH61-F1
#
_entry.id   AF-A0A1X7TH61-F1
#
_cell.length_a   1.000
_cell.length_b   1.000
_cell.length_c   1.000
_cell.angle_alpha   90.00
_cell.angle_beta   90.00
_cell.angle_gamma   90.00
#
_symmetry.space_group_name_H-M   'P 1'
#
loop_
_entity.id
_entity.type
_entity.pdbx_description
1 polymer ?
#
loop_
_entity_poly.entity_id
_entity_poly.type
_entity_poly.pdbx_seq_one_letter_code
_entity_poly.pdbx_strand_id
1 'polypeptide(L)'
;WASPNNGGSTGINPTSSHVAYLRQHYEGQRLSKDASDLLLSSWRQKTSQSYDSLTKKWIGWCTERQCNPVSGLIEDVVNFLAHLYKEGYQYRSLNAYRSAIASMHTPIEGVSIGQHPLVSRLLKGAFQSRPPLPRYQGTWDVSVVLHHIGEHQLDGSITLKQLSLRIVMLLALTRPSRSADISKLNLRGYRNTPEGAAFTLTALAKQSRPGRSIKDFFFLRFTENERLCPVKSLTLYIERTKELRGNNDQLFISFIKPHHLVT
;
A
#
# COMPACT_ATOMS: atom_id res chain seq x y z
N TRP A 1 -41.21 19.18 44.32
CA TRP A 1 -40.18 20.21 44.09
C TRP A 1 -38.82 19.53 44.25
N ALA A 2 -38.29 19.00 43.15
CA ALA A 2 -37.18 19.59 42.38
C ALA A 2 -35.82 19.07 42.88
N SER A 3 -35.38 17.95 42.29
CA SER A 3 -33.97 17.54 42.28
C SER A 3 -33.22 18.39 41.25
N PRO A 4 -32.02 18.92 41.53
CA PRO A 4 -31.23 19.60 40.51
C PRO A 4 -30.55 18.57 39.63
N ASN A 5 -30.87 18.69 38.34
CA ASN A 5 -30.20 18.08 37.21
C ASN A 5 -28.79 18.70 37.12
N ASN A 6 -27.73 17.90 37.21
CA ASN A 6 -26.38 18.36 36.88
C ASN A 6 -25.90 17.61 35.65
N GLY A 7 -25.85 18.33 34.53
CA GLY A 7 -25.50 17.83 33.21
C GLY A 7 -24.06 17.35 33.19
N GLY A 8 -23.90 16.03 33.00
CA GLY A 8 -22.63 15.44 32.61
C GLY A 8 -22.32 15.87 31.17
N SER A 9 -21.31 16.74 31.04
CA SER A 9 -20.66 17.08 29.79
C SER A 9 -20.40 15.83 28.95
N THR A 10 -21.02 15.76 27.78
CA THR A 10 -20.69 14.77 26.75
C THR A 10 -19.28 15.04 26.26
N GLY A 11 -18.32 14.33 26.86
CA GLY A 11 -16.95 14.25 26.36
C GLY A 11 -16.99 13.72 24.93
N ILE A 12 -16.75 14.59 23.97
CA ILE A 12 -16.53 14.22 22.57
C ILE A 12 -15.20 13.48 22.56
N ASN A 13 -15.25 12.14 22.60
CA ASN A 13 -14.09 11.34 22.24
C ASN A 13 -13.79 11.61 20.76
N PRO A 14 -12.63 12.20 20.41
CA PRO A 14 -12.31 12.49 19.02
C PRO A 14 -12.15 11.16 18.28
N THR A 15 -13.05 10.89 17.36
CA THR A 15 -13.12 9.68 16.55
C THR A 15 -11.86 9.58 15.70
N SER A 16 -10.88 8.78 16.14
CA SER A 16 -9.48 8.87 15.71
C SER A 16 -9.16 8.31 14.30
N SER A 17 -10.11 8.11 13.39
CA SER A 17 -9.82 7.62 12.03
C SER A 17 -10.45 8.49 10.95
N HIS A 18 -9.76 8.62 9.82
CA HIS A 18 -10.22 9.28 8.59
C HIS A 18 -11.60 8.76 8.17
N VAL A 19 -11.80 7.44 8.26
CA VAL A 19 -13.07 6.77 7.94
C VAL A 19 -14.18 7.16 8.92
N ALA A 20 -13.88 7.31 10.21
CA ALA A 20 -14.89 7.71 11.19
C ALA A 20 -15.36 9.16 10.97
N TYR A 21 -14.42 10.07 10.67
CA TYR A 21 -14.76 11.45 10.32
C TYR A 21 -15.59 11.53 9.03
N LEU A 22 -15.26 10.73 8.01
CA LEU A 22 -16.05 10.66 6.77
C LEU A 22 -17.44 10.05 7.00
N ARG A 23 -17.53 9.00 7.83
CA ARG A 23 -18.81 8.38 8.18
C ARG A 23 -19.75 9.39 8.84
N GLN A 24 -19.26 10.15 9.82
CA GLN A 24 -20.03 11.21 10.47
C GLN A 24 -20.48 12.30 9.47
N HIS A 25 -19.61 12.64 8.51
CA HIS A 25 -19.98 13.59 7.46
C HIS A 25 -21.09 13.06 6.54
N TYR A 26 -21.03 11.79 6.14
CA TYR A 26 -22.06 11.15 5.31
C TYR A 26 -23.38 10.92 6.05
N GLU A 27 -23.34 10.68 7.37
CA GLU A 27 -24.53 10.62 8.22
C GLU A 27 -25.29 11.95 8.28
N GLY A 28 -24.58 13.07 8.10
CA GLY A 28 -25.20 14.40 7.91
C GLY A 28 -25.88 14.60 6.55
N GLN A 29 -25.75 13.65 5.63
CA GLN A 29 -26.39 13.67 4.31
C GLN A 29 -27.59 12.71 4.29
N ARG A 30 -28.53 12.91 3.36
CA ARG A 30 -29.70 12.02 3.17
C ARG A 30 -29.31 10.72 2.44
N LEU A 31 -28.24 10.07 2.87
CA LEU A 31 -27.71 8.82 2.30
C LEU A 31 -28.19 7.61 3.12
N SER A 32 -28.43 6.48 2.44
CA SER A 32 -28.67 5.21 3.13
C SER A 32 -27.38 4.67 3.73
N LYS A 33 -27.49 3.79 4.74
CA LYS A 33 -26.34 3.11 5.32
C LYS A 33 -25.52 2.35 4.28
N ASP A 34 -26.18 1.63 3.36
CA ASP A 34 -25.53 0.88 2.30
C ASP A 34 -24.76 1.78 1.33
N ALA A 35 -25.32 2.94 0.98
CA ALA A 35 -24.63 3.93 0.14
C ALA A 35 -23.39 4.47 0.84
N SER A 36 -23.50 4.81 2.13
CA SER A 36 -22.37 5.28 2.94
C SER A 36 -21.28 4.22 3.08
N ASP A 37 -21.63 2.96 3.33
CA ASP A 37 -20.65 1.88 3.43
C ASP A 37 -19.94 1.62 2.09
N LEU A 38 -20.66 1.72 0.96
CA LEU A 38 -20.05 1.60 -0.37
C LEU A 38 -19.12 2.78 -0.68
N LEU A 39 -19.50 4.01 -0.34
CA LEU A 39 -18.63 5.19 -0.47
C LEU A 39 -17.34 5.03 0.34
N LEU A 40 -17.44 4.56 1.59
CA LEU A 40 -16.29 4.30 2.45
C LEU A 40 -15.40 3.16 1.91
N SER A 41 -15.97 2.20 1.17
CA SER A 41 -15.20 1.12 0.53
C SER A 41 -14.35 1.57 -0.67
N SER A 42 -14.57 2.79 -1.18
CA SER A 42 -13.82 3.34 -2.31
C SER A 42 -12.32 3.51 -2.00
N TRP A 43 -11.97 3.67 -0.73
CA TRP A 43 -10.58 3.69 -0.27
C TRP A 43 -10.09 2.27 0.04
N ARG A 44 -9.02 1.86 -0.64
CA ARG A 44 -8.31 0.62 -0.27
C ARG A 44 -7.79 0.74 1.15
N GLN A 45 -7.84 -0.36 1.90
CA GLN A 45 -7.42 -0.44 3.30
C GLN A 45 -6.03 0.19 3.56
N LYS A 46 -5.02 -0.09 2.73
CA LYS A 46 -3.67 0.51 2.86
C LYS A 46 -3.68 2.04 2.68
N THR A 47 -4.53 2.56 1.79
CA THR A 47 -4.69 4.02 1.61
C THR A 47 -5.38 4.62 2.82
N SER A 48 -6.44 3.99 3.31
CA SER A 48 -7.17 4.43 4.51
C SER A 48 -6.25 4.48 5.74
N GLN A 49 -5.49 3.42 6.02
CA GLN A 49 -4.50 3.39 7.11
C GLN A 49 -3.41 4.45 6.96
N SER A 50 -2.95 4.68 5.73
CA SER A 50 -1.97 5.75 5.46
C SER A 50 -2.59 7.13 5.66
N TYR A 51 -3.88 7.31 5.39
CA TYR A 51 -4.56 8.59 5.56
C TYR A 51 -4.85 8.83 7.03
N ASP A 52 -5.22 7.80 7.81
CA ASP A 52 -5.44 7.90 9.26
C ASP A 52 -4.26 8.57 9.98
N SER A 53 -3.02 8.18 9.67
CA SER A 53 -1.86 8.79 10.32
C SER A 53 -1.66 10.26 9.92
N LEU A 54 -1.95 10.61 8.66
CA LEU A 54 -1.83 11.97 8.15
C LEU A 54 -2.93 12.87 8.71
N THR A 55 -4.17 12.40 8.71
CA THR A 55 -5.33 13.14 9.21
C THR A 55 -5.27 13.31 10.72
N LYS A 56 -4.77 12.33 11.47
CA LYS A 56 -4.49 12.50 12.92
C LYS A 56 -3.57 13.68 13.20
N LYS A 57 -2.47 13.84 12.46
CA LYS A 57 -1.55 14.98 12.64
C LYS A 57 -2.21 16.31 12.24
N TRP A 58 -3.01 16.32 11.18
CA TRP A 58 -3.80 17.50 10.79
C TRP A 58 -4.83 17.88 11.86
N ILE A 59 -5.62 16.93 12.34
CA ILE A 59 -6.63 17.15 13.39
C ILE A 59 -5.96 17.67 14.67
N GLY A 60 -4.83 17.09 15.08
CA GLY A 60 -4.06 17.59 16.22
C GLY A 60 -3.63 19.05 16.05
N TRP A 61 -3.09 19.40 14.88
CA TRP A 61 -2.75 20.79 14.54
C TRP A 61 -3.95 21.74 14.66
N CYS A 62 -5.11 21.31 14.16
CA CYS A 62 -6.35 22.07 14.24
C CYS A 62 -6.85 22.24 15.67
N THR A 63 -6.83 21.18 16.47
CA THR A 63 -7.25 21.19 17.87
C THR A 63 -6.40 22.17 18.68
N GLU A 64 -5.07 22.16 18.51
CA GLU A 64 -4.16 23.10 19.18
C GLU A 64 -4.45 24.57 18.85
N ARG A 65 -4.95 24.84 17.64
CA ARG A 65 -5.19 26.20 17.11
C ARG A 65 -6.65 26.60 17.10
N GLN A 66 -7.52 25.75 17.66
CA GLN A 66 -8.97 25.96 17.71
C GLN A 66 -9.60 26.21 16.32
N CYS A 67 -9.07 25.59 15.27
CA CYS A 67 -9.65 25.65 13.93
C CYS A 67 -10.38 24.35 13.56
N ASN A 68 -11.26 24.42 12.56
CA ASN A 68 -12.07 23.29 12.15
C ASN A 68 -11.31 22.41 11.13
N PRO A 69 -11.09 21.11 11.38
CA PRO A 69 -10.33 20.25 10.47
C PRO A 69 -11.08 19.85 9.19
N VAL A 70 -12.40 20.09 9.12
CA VAL A 70 -13.28 19.68 8.01
C VAL A 70 -13.74 20.88 7.19
N SER A 71 -14.00 22.01 7.82
CA SER A 71 -14.53 23.22 7.16
C SER A 71 -13.79 24.47 7.61
N GLY A 72 -12.50 24.34 7.92
CA GLY A 72 -11.63 25.44 8.30
C GLY A 72 -11.28 26.34 7.12
N LEU A 73 -10.48 27.37 7.40
CA LEU A 73 -10.05 28.31 6.39
C LEU A 73 -8.90 27.73 5.57
N ILE A 74 -8.69 28.25 4.36
CA ILE A 74 -7.59 27.76 3.51
C ILE A 74 -6.22 28.09 4.12
N GLU A 75 -6.14 29.20 4.85
CA GLU A 75 -4.97 29.67 5.57
C GLU A 75 -4.49 28.63 6.58
N ASP A 76 -5.40 27.94 7.28
CA ASP A 76 -5.05 26.89 8.23
C ASP A 76 -4.31 25.73 7.56
N VAL A 77 -4.80 25.32 6.38
CA VAL A 77 -4.19 24.26 5.58
C VAL A 77 -2.82 24.69 5.05
N VAL A 78 -2.74 25.90 4.51
CA VAL A 78 -1.48 26.44 3.94
C VAL A 78 -0.43 26.59 5.04
N ASN A 79 -0.79 27.12 6.21
CA ASN A 79 0.09 27.28 7.36
C ASN A 79 0.54 25.92 7.92
N PHE A 80 -0.34 24.93 7.98
CA PHE A 80 0.02 23.57 8.38
C PHE A 80 1.05 22.94 7.43
N LEU A 81 0.81 23.00 6.12
CA LEU A 81 1.74 22.45 5.13
C LEU A 81 3.08 23.20 5.16
N ALA A 82 3.08 24.51 5.39
CA ALA A 82 4.30 25.30 5.57
C ALA A 82 5.05 24.91 6.86
N HIS A 83 4.33 24.66 7.95
CA HIS A 83 4.90 24.16 9.19
C HIS A 83 5.58 22.80 9.00
N LEU A 84 4.90 21.84 8.36
CA LEU A 84 5.49 20.53 8.03
C LEU A 84 6.76 20.67 7.18
N TYR A 85 6.76 21.60 6.21
CA TYR A 85 7.96 21.85 5.41
C TYR A 85 9.13 22.35 6.28
N LYS A 86 8.87 23.26 7.23
CA LYS A 86 9.87 23.73 8.21
C LYS A 86 10.37 22.60 9.12
N GLU A 87 9.51 21.66 9.51
CA GLU A 87 9.90 20.44 10.23
C GLU A 87 10.74 19.46 9.38
N GLY A 88 10.94 19.75 8.10
CA GLY A 88 11.81 18.97 7.22
C GLY A 88 11.08 17.97 6.32
N TYR A 89 9.75 17.94 6.32
CA TYR A 89 8.98 17.07 5.43
C TYR A 89 9.24 17.40 3.96
N GLN A 90 9.39 16.35 3.16
CA GLN A 90 9.71 16.46 1.73
C GLN A 90 8.45 16.72 0.91
N TYR A 91 8.61 17.26 -0.31
CA TYR A 91 7.53 17.55 -1.26
C TYR A 91 6.52 16.39 -1.42
N ARG A 92 7.00 15.14 -1.49
CA ARG A 92 6.14 13.95 -1.61
C ARG A 92 5.26 13.75 -0.38
N SER A 93 5.80 13.98 0.81
CA SER A 93 5.05 13.87 2.07
C SER A 93 3.99 14.96 2.16
N LEU A 94 4.34 16.20 1.81
CA LEU A 94 3.37 17.31 1.77
C LEU A 94 2.22 17.04 0.80
N ASN A 95 2.48 16.44 -0.36
CA ASN A 95 1.42 16.02 -1.28
C ASN A 95 0.51 14.92 -0.70
N ALA A 96 1.06 14.02 0.13
CA ALA A 96 0.25 13.03 0.83
C ALA A 96 -0.69 13.70 1.84
N TYR A 97 -0.19 14.64 2.65
CA TYR A 97 -1.03 15.47 3.53
C TYR A 97 -2.09 16.26 2.75
N ARG A 98 -1.71 16.93 1.65
CA ARG A 98 -2.67 17.60 0.77
C ARG A 98 -3.81 16.67 0.36
N SER A 99 -3.48 15.45 -0.07
CA SER A 99 -4.47 14.50 -0.59
C SER A 99 -5.35 13.92 0.51
N ALA A 100 -4.79 13.70 1.70
CA ALA A 100 -5.54 13.27 2.87
C ALA A 100 -6.52 14.36 3.33
N ILE A 101 -6.06 15.61 3.48
CA ILE A 101 -6.91 16.75 3.87
C ILE A 101 -8.01 16.97 2.82
N ALA A 102 -7.66 17.00 1.53
CA ALA A 102 -8.63 17.17 0.45
C ALA A 102 -9.72 16.09 0.40
N SER A 103 -9.45 14.90 0.95
CA SER A 103 -10.42 13.83 1.01
C SER A 103 -11.43 13.95 2.15
N MET A 104 -11.15 14.77 3.18
CA MET A 104 -12.03 14.95 4.34
C MET A 104 -12.55 16.38 4.50
N HIS A 105 -11.86 17.37 3.93
CA HIS A 105 -12.21 18.78 4.03
C HIS A 105 -13.25 19.15 2.98
N THR A 106 -14.26 19.93 3.36
CA THR A 106 -15.26 20.45 2.43
C THR A 106 -14.61 21.41 1.42
N PRO A 107 -15.10 21.49 0.18
CA PRO A 107 -14.60 22.49 -0.76
C PRO A 107 -14.70 23.91 -0.19
N ILE A 108 -13.68 24.72 -0.42
CA ILE A 108 -13.67 26.15 -0.10
C ILE A 108 -13.90 26.89 -1.41
N GLU A 109 -14.90 27.77 -1.46
CA GLU A 109 -15.29 28.48 -2.69
C GLU A 109 -15.58 27.54 -3.87
N GLY A 110 -16.13 26.36 -3.58
CA GLY A 110 -16.41 25.32 -4.59
C GLY A 110 -15.16 24.56 -5.09
N VAL A 111 -13.97 24.87 -4.57
CA VAL A 111 -12.70 24.24 -4.97
C VAL A 111 -12.24 23.26 -3.89
N SER A 112 -11.90 22.03 -4.28
CA SER A 112 -11.27 21.07 -3.36
C SER A 112 -9.90 21.58 -2.90
N ILE A 113 -9.55 21.36 -1.63
CA ILE A 113 -8.25 21.73 -1.05
C ILE A 113 -7.07 21.27 -1.92
N GLY A 114 -7.18 20.09 -2.54
CA GLY A 114 -6.12 19.53 -3.38
C GLY A 114 -5.83 20.34 -4.65
N GLN A 115 -6.77 21.19 -5.07
CA GLN A 115 -6.74 22.00 -6.28
C GLN A 115 -6.69 23.51 -5.98
N HIS A 116 -6.79 23.92 -4.70
CA HIS A 116 -6.81 25.33 -4.34
C HIS A 116 -5.51 26.06 -4.77
N PRO A 117 -5.58 27.28 -5.35
CA PRO A 117 -4.41 28.00 -5.86
C PRO A 117 -3.30 28.21 -4.83
N LEU A 118 -3.63 28.59 -3.59
CA LEU A 118 -2.65 28.81 -2.52
C LEU A 118 -1.89 27.52 -2.16
N VAL A 119 -2.60 26.39 -2.02
CA VAL A 119 -1.99 25.08 -1.73
C VAL A 119 -1.07 24.64 -2.87
N SER A 120 -1.52 24.84 -4.11
CA SER A 120 -0.73 24.53 -5.31
C SER A 120 0.54 25.38 -5.38
N ARG A 121 0.47 26.67 -5.08
CA ARG A 121 1.62 27.58 -5.06
C ARG A 121 2.59 27.26 -3.93
N LEU A 122 2.10 26.94 -2.73
CA LEU A 122 2.93 26.52 -1.61
C LEU A 122 3.73 25.26 -1.96
N LEU A 123 3.08 24.22 -2.50
CA LEU A 123 3.76 22.98 -2.88
C LEU A 123 4.76 23.18 -4.01
N LYS A 124 4.47 24.08 -4.97
CA LYS A 124 5.44 24.50 -5.99
C LYS A 124 6.66 25.15 -5.35
N GLY A 125 6.47 26.02 -4.36
CA GLY A 125 7.55 26.60 -3.56
C GLY A 125 8.38 25.54 -2.86
N ALA A 126 7.74 24.58 -2.18
CA ALA A 126 8.44 23.48 -1.51
C ALA A 126 9.27 22.63 -2.49
N PHE A 127 8.75 22.36 -3.70
CA PHE A 127 9.48 21.66 -4.76
C PHE A 127 10.70 22.44 -5.26
N GLN A 128 10.55 23.74 -5.51
CA GLN A 128 11.64 24.58 -5.99
C GLN A 128 12.75 24.76 -4.94
N SER A 129 12.37 24.98 -3.69
CA SER A 129 13.30 25.18 -2.59
C SER A 129 14.03 23.88 -2.18
N ARG A 130 13.36 22.73 -2.28
CA ARG A 130 13.97 21.42 -2.00
C ARG A 130 13.48 20.37 -3.01
N PRO A 131 14.10 20.29 -4.20
CA PRO A 131 13.69 19.35 -5.23
C PRO A 131 13.96 17.90 -4.78
N PRO A 132 13.05 16.95 -5.07
CA PRO A 132 13.28 15.54 -4.76
C PRO A 132 14.46 15.01 -5.58
N LEU A 133 15.49 14.52 -4.90
CA LEU A 133 16.60 13.82 -5.56
C LEU A 133 16.26 12.34 -5.79
N PRO A 134 16.78 11.71 -6.85
CA PRO A 134 16.69 10.27 -7.03
C PRO A 134 17.24 9.55 -5.79
N ARG A 135 16.49 8.59 -5.25
CA ARG A 135 16.95 7.77 -4.13
C ARG A 135 18.15 6.91 -4.51
N TYR A 136 18.23 6.50 -5.77
CA TYR A 136 19.27 5.63 -6.29
C TYR A 136 19.95 6.32 -7.47
N GLN A 137 21.28 6.32 -7.47
CA GLN A 137 22.11 6.90 -8.52
C GLN A 137 22.45 5.89 -9.64
N GLY A 138 22.21 4.60 -9.38
CA GLY A 138 22.46 3.53 -10.34
C GLY A 138 21.69 2.27 -9.95
N THR A 139 21.78 1.26 -10.82
CA THR A 139 21.25 -0.08 -10.59
C THR A 139 22.39 -1.05 -10.25
N TRP A 140 22.04 -2.16 -9.60
CA TRP A 140 22.98 -3.24 -9.29
C TRP A 140 23.23 -4.13 -10.53
N ASP A 141 24.36 -4.84 -10.57
CA ASP A 141 24.70 -5.77 -11.67
C ASP A 141 23.99 -7.12 -11.48
N VAL A 142 23.10 -7.43 -12.44
CA VAL A 142 22.30 -8.66 -12.45
C VAL A 142 23.16 -9.92 -12.52
N SER A 143 24.32 -9.83 -13.17
CA SER A 143 25.23 -10.96 -13.40
C SER A 143 25.74 -11.55 -12.11
N VAL A 144 26.04 -10.70 -11.10
CA VAL A 144 26.52 -11.15 -9.78
C VAL A 144 25.50 -12.06 -9.10
N VAL A 145 24.22 -11.70 -9.15
CA VAL A 145 23.15 -12.50 -8.52
C VAL A 145 22.86 -13.76 -9.33
N LEU A 146 22.86 -13.69 -10.66
CA LEU A 146 22.68 -14.87 -11.50
C LEU A 146 23.82 -15.87 -11.31
N HIS A 147 25.07 -15.40 -11.19
CA HIS A 147 26.22 -16.25 -10.90
C HIS A 147 26.04 -16.97 -9.56
N HIS A 148 25.74 -16.23 -8.49
CA HIS A 148 25.52 -16.81 -7.16
C HIS A 148 24.37 -17.83 -7.12
N ILE A 149 23.27 -17.55 -7.82
CA ILE A 149 22.16 -18.51 -7.96
C ILE A 149 22.62 -19.77 -8.70
N GLY A 150 23.41 -19.61 -9.77
CA GLY A 150 23.89 -20.69 -10.63
C GLY A 150 24.96 -21.60 -10.01
N GLU A 151 25.65 -21.16 -8.96
CA GLU A 151 26.63 -21.97 -8.21
C GLU A 151 25.98 -23.11 -7.43
N HIS A 152 24.75 -22.89 -6.94
CA HIS A 152 24.06 -23.87 -6.10
C HIS A 152 23.32 -24.90 -6.96
N GLN A 153 23.57 -26.18 -6.69
CA GLN A 153 22.80 -27.28 -7.25
C GLN A 153 21.32 -27.16 -6.83
N LEU A 154 20.41 -27.38 -7.77
CA LEU A 154 18.97 -27.34 -7.51
C LEU A 154 18.49 -28.75 -7.13
N ASP A 155 18.88 -29.20 -5.93
CA ASP A 155 18.64 -30.57 -5.45
C ASP A 155 18.24 -30.60 -3.96
N GLY A 156 18.31 -31.78 -3.34
CA GLY A 156 18.00 -31.97 -1.93
C GLY A 156 18.91 -31.20 -0.95
N SER A 157 20.09 -30.74 -1.35
CA SER A 157 21.04 -30.07 -0.45
C SER A 157 20.70 -28.60 -0.18
N ILE A 158 19.94 -27.95 -1.07
CA ILE A 158 19.58 -26.54 -0.91
C ILE A 158 18.64 -26.34 0.27
N THR A 159 18.97 -25.39 1.14
CA THR A 159 18.11 -25.05 2.28
C THR A 159 16.82 -24.37 1.82
N LEU A 160 15.74 -24.48 2.62
CA LEU A 160 14.48 -23.80 2.32
C LEU A 160 14.66 -22.28 2.17
N LYS A 161 15.55 -21.66 2.96
CA LYS A 161 15.88 -20.24 2.86
C LYS A 161 16.50 -19.90 1.51
N GLN A 162 17.56 -20.62 1.10
CA GLN A 162 18.22 -20.41 -0.19
C GLN A 162 17.24 -20.61 -1.35
N LEU A 163 16.44 -21.68 -1.30
CA LEU A 163 15.43 -21.96 -2.32
C LEU A 163 14.36 -20.87 -2.40
N SER A 164 13.89 -20.36 -1.25
CA SER A 164 12.90 -19.27 -1.19
C SER A 164 13.44 -18.00 -1.83
N LEU A 165 14.64 -17.57 -1.42
CA LEU A 165 15.28 -16.35 -1.95
C LEU A 165 15.56 -16.47 -3.45
N ARG A 166 16.06 -17.63 -3.88
CA ARG A 166 16.31 -17.95 -5.28
C ARG A 166 15.06 -17.78 -6.14
N ILE A 167 13.93 -18.34 -5.71
CA ILE A 167 12.70 -18.28 -6.50
C ILE A 167 12.16 -16.85 -6.54
N VAL A 168 12.07 -16.17 -5.40
CA VAL A 168 11.65 -14.76 -5.37
C VAL A 168 12.48 -13.94 -6.35
N MET A 169 13.80 -14.14 -6.37
CA MET A 169 14.70 -13.42 -7.27
C MET A 169 14.46 -13.77 -8.74
N LEU A 170 14.39 -15.06 -9.09
CA LEU A 170 14.17 -15.50 -10.47
C LEU A 170 12.80 -15.05 -10.99
N LEU A 171 11.74 -15.12 -10.18
CA LEU A 171 10.42 -14.60 -10.56
C LEU A 171 10.47 -13.08 -10.76
N ALA A 172 11.13 -12.34 -9.88
CA ALA A 172 11.26 -10.88 -10.00
C ALA A 172 12.05 -10.45 -11.25
N LEU A 173 13.10 -11.21 -11.62
CA LEU A 173 13.93 -10.94 -12.79
C LEU A 173 13.24 -11.30 -14.11
N THR A 174 12.55 -12.45 -14.16
CA THR A 174 11.91 -12.94 -15.39
C THR A 174 10.59 -12.25 -15.70
N ARG A 175 9.89 -11.76 -14.66
CA ARG A 175 8.70 -10.92 -14.81
C ARG A 175 8.77 -9.75 -13.85
N PRO A 176 9.31 -8.60 -14.30
CA PRO A 176 9.36 -7.38 -13.51
C PRO A 176 7.97 -7.00 -13.00
N SER A 177 7.76 -7.18 -11.70
CA SER A 177 6.49 -6.96 -11.02
C SER A 177 6.75 -6.42 -9.62
N ARG A 178 5.75 -5.84 -8.97
CA ARG A 178 5.96 -5.33 -7.60
C ARG A 178 6.09 -6.50 -6.65
N SER A 179 6.87 -6.32 -5.58
CA SER A 179 6.94 -7.31 -4.49
C SER A 179 5.57 -7.69 -3.96
N ALA A 180 4.64 -6.74 -3.85
CA ALA A 180 3.26 -6.96 -3.42
C ALA A 180 2.40 -7.77 -4.42
N ASP A 181 2.81 -7.86 -5.68
CA ASP A 181 2.14 -8.73 -6.67
C ASP A 181 2.71 -10.14 -6.57
N ILE A 182 4.03 -10.29 -6.40
CA ILE A 182 4.71 -11.57 -6.16
C ILE A 182 4.23 -12.21 -4.85
N SER A 183 4.04 -11.43 -3.77
CA SER A 183 3.55 -11.96 -2.50
C SER A 183 2.12 -12.51 -2.62
N LYS A 184 1.32 -12.03 -3.56
CA LYS A 184 -0.07 -12.47 -3.78
C LYS A 184 -0.21 -13.71 -4.68
N LEU A 185 0.88 -14.25 -5.21
CA LEU A 185 0.81 -15.48 -6.00
C LEU A 185 0.22 -16.61 -5.16
N ASN A 186 -0.64 -17.42 -5.78
CA ASN A 186 -1.45 -18.43 -5.09
C ASN A 186 -1.57 -19.70 -5.93
N LEU A 187 -1.51 -20.85 -5.27
CA LEU A 187 -1.52 -22.18 -5.86
C LEU A 187 -2.88 -22.59 -6.43
N ARG A 188 -4.01 -22.02 -5.98
CA ARG A 188 -5.35 -22.32 -6.55
C ARG A 188 -5.44 -22.00 -8.04
N GLY A 189 -4.74 -20.95 -8.48
CA GLY A 189 -4.69 -20.52 -9.88
C GLY A 189 -3.41 -20.94 -10.61
N TYR A 190 -2.60 -21.82 -10.01
CA TYR A 190 -1.31 -22.23 -10.56
C TYR A 190 -1.50 -23.30 -11.65
N ARG A 191 -0.83 -23.11 -12.78
CA ARG A 191 -0.75 -24.09 -13.87
C ARG A 191 0.71 -24.23 -14.30
N ASN A 192 1.20 -25.46 -14.32
CA ASN A 192 2.51 -25.80 -14.86
C ASN A 192 2.32 -26.36 -16.27
N THR A 193 2.81 -25.65 -17.29
CA THR A 193 2.71 -26.03 -18.70
C THR A 193 4.10 -26.35 -19.26
N PRO A 194 4.22 -26.98 -20.45
CA PRO A 194 5.52 -27.19 -21.09
C PRO A 194 6.31 -25.88 -21.25
N GLU A 195 5.62 -24.78 -21.59
CA GLU A 195 6.21 -23.47 -21.86
C GLU A 195 6.61 -22.74 -20.57
N GLY A 196 5.92 -22.97 -19.45
CA GLY A 196 6.17 -22.18 -18.25
C GLY A 196 5.24 -22.45 -17.06
N ALA A 197 5.27 -21.52 -16.11
CA ALA A 197 4.39 -21.49 -14.95
C ALA A 197 3.44 -20.30 -15.05
N ALA A 198 2.14 -20.55 -14.99
CA ALA A 198 1.08 -19.53 -14.99
C ALA A 198 0.39 -19.45 -13.62
N PHE A 199 0.05 -18.24 -13.19
CA PHE A 199 -0.73 -17.96 -11.99
C PHE A 199 -1.88 -17.02 -12.33
N THR A 200 -3.11 -17.48 -12.12
CA THR A 200 -4.28 -16.61 -12.21
C THR A 200 -4.47 -15.86 -10.90
N LEU A 201 -4.40 -14.52 -10.98
CA LEU A 201 -4.60 -13.65 -9.83
C LEU A 201 -6.07 -13.65 -9.42
N THR A 202 -6.33 -14.04 -8.18
CA THR A 202 -7.68 -14.05 -7.58
C THR A 202 -8.06 -12.75 -6.89
N ALA A 203 -7.14 -11.78 -6.81
CA ALA A 203 -7.34 -10.53 -6.08
C ALA A 203 -6.87 -9.30 -6.88
N LEU A 204 -7.49 -8.14 -6.59
CA LEU A 204 -7.08 -6.87 -7.19
C LEU A 204 -5.67 -6.47 -6.73
N ALA A 205 -4.84 -6.10 -7.70
CA ALA A 205 -3.53 -5.51 -7.50
C ALA A 205 -3.62 -3.98 -7.38
N LYS A 206 -2.52 -3.33 -6.98
CA LYS A 206 -2.51 -1.86 -6.85
C LYS A 206 -2.87 -1.16 -8.16
N GLN A 207 -2.54 -1.77 -9.30
CA GLN A 207 -2.78 -1.21 -10.63
C GLN A 207 -4.06 -1.72 -11.31
N SER A 208 -4.84 -2.57 -10.64
CA SER A 208 -6.14 -2.98 -11.18
C SER A 208 -7.05 -1.77 -11.30
N ARG A 209 -7.73 -1.66 -12.44
CA ARG A 209 -8.66 -0.57 -12.79
C ARG A 209 -9.99 -1.18 -13.27
N PRO A 210 -11.12 -0.49 -13.05
CA PRO A 210 -12.38 -0.88 -13.67
C PRO A 210 -12.23 -1.05 -15.19
N GLY A 211 -12.89 -2.05 -15.76
CA GLY A 211 -12.85 -2.33 -17.21
C GLY A 211 -11.55 -2.93 -17.75
N ARG A 212 -10.55 -3.24 -16.91
CA ARG A 212 -9.32 -3.95 -17.33
C ARG A 212 -9.31 -5.37 -16.79
N SER A 213 -9.10 -6.34 -17.68
CA SER A 213 -8.92 -7.74 -17.27
C SER A 213 -7.66 -7.91 -16.44
N ILE A 214 -7.75 -8.75 -15.42
CA ILE A 214 -6.61 -9.16 -14.62
C ILE A 214 -5.77 -10.11 -15.48
N LYS A 215 -4.52 -9.74 -15.76
CA LYS A 215 -3.61 -10.58 -16.56
C LYS A 215 -2.93 -11.63 -15.70
N ASP A 216 -2.84 -12.84 -16.22
CA ASP A 216 -2.11 -13.94 -15.60
C ASP A 216 -0.63 -13.62 -15.40
N PHE A 217 -0.08 -14.22 -14.35
CA PHE A 217 1.34 -14.24 -14.02
C PHE A 217 2.03 -15.41 -14.69
N PHE A 218 2.65 -15.17 -15.84
CA PHE A 218 3.39 -16.18 -16.60
C PHE A 218 4.90 -16.00 -16.42
N PHE A 219 5.58 -17.11 -16.15
CA PHE A 219 7.03 -17.23 -16.01
C PHE A 219 7.53 -18.31 -16.98
N LEU A 220 8.40 -17.93 -17.91
CA LEU A 220 8.89 -18.81 -18.95
C LEU A 220 9.80 -19.90 -18.36
N ARG A 221 9.68 -21.13 -18.86
CA ARG A 221 10.63 -22.20 -18.60
C ARG A 221 11.92 -21.90 -19.34
N PHE A 222 13.00 -21.71 -18.60
CA PHE A 222 14.32 -21.47 -19.17
C PHE A 222 15.02 -22.81 -19.41
N THR A 223 15.15 -23.22 -20.67
CA THR A 223 15.68 -24.53 -21.07
C THR A 223 17.18 -24.46 -21.36
N GLU A 224 17.69 -23.29 -21.71
CA GLU A 224 19.09 -23.04 -22.06
C GLU A 224 20.01 -23.14 -20.84
N ASN A 225 19.49 -22.84 -19.64
CA ASN A 225 20.22 -23.04 -18.40
C ASN A 225 19.27 -23.42 -17.26
N GLU A 226 19.18 -24.73 -17.00
CA GLU A 226 18.32 -25.27 -15.96
C GLU A 226 18.65 -24.75 -14.56
N ARG A 227 19.91 -24.36 -14.31
CA ARG A 227 20.33 -23.78 -13.02
C ARG A 227 19.80 -22.38 -12.80
N LEU A 228 19.26 -21.72 -13.82
CA LEU A 228 18.59 -20.42 -13.69
C LEU A 228 17.10 -20.50 -14.01
N CYS A 229 16.56 -21.71 -14.19
CA CYS A 229 15.17 -21.88 -14.56
C CYS A 229 14.23 -21.52 -13.40
N PRO A 230 13.35 -20.50 -13.57
CA PRO A 230 12.39 -20.11 -12.54
C PRO A 230 11.41 -21.25 -12.27
N VAL A 231 10.95 -21.96 -13.32
CA VAL A 231 9.96 -23.03 -13.20
C VAL A 231 10.53 -24.26 -12.51
N LYS A 232 11.78 -24.65 -12.79
CA LYS A 232 12.43 -25.77 -12.10
C LYS A 232 12.58 -25.48 -10.61
N SER A 233 13.02 -24.27 -10.28
CA SER A 233 13.16 -23.81 -8.89
C SER A 233 11.79 -23.78 -8.19
N LEU A 234 10.77 -23.24 -8.86
CA LEU A 234 9.40 -23.16 -8.38
C LEU A 234 8.81 -24.54 -8.06
N THR A 235 8.96 -25.52 -8.96
CA THR A 235 8.46 -26.89 -8.75
C THR A 235 9.08 -27.51 -7.49
N LEU A 236 10.41 -27.43 -7.35
CA LEU A 236 11.10 -27.97 -6.17
C LEU A 236 10.63 -27.31 -4.87
N TYR A 237 10.37 -26.00 -4.90
CA TYR A 237 9.86 -25.31 -3.72
C TYR A 237 8.45 -25.69 -3.35
N ILE A 238 7.54 -25.77 -4.33
CA ILE A 238 6.15 -26.21 -4.09
C ILE A 238 6.16 -27.61 -3.47
N GLU A 239 7.00 -28.51 -3.97
CA GLU A 239 7.19 -29.85 -3.41
C GLU A 239 7.69 -29.80 -1.95
N ARG A 240 8.79 -29.11 -1.67
CA ARG A 240 9.39 -29.03 -0.33
C ARG A 240 8.54 -28.34 0.72
N THR A 241 7.59 -27.54 0.29
CA THR A 241 6.71 -26.78 1.18
C THR A 241 5.32 -27.38 1.30
N LYS A 242 5.00 -28.44 0.54
CA LYS A 242 3.67 -29.06 0.50
C LYS A 242 3.15 -29.39 1.91
N GLU A 243 3.94 -30.10 2.71
CA GLU A 243 3.58 -30.49 4.08
C GLU A 243 3.64 -29.33 5.09
N LEU A 244 4.36 -28.25 4.75
CA LEU A 244 4.52 -27.08 5.64
C LEU A 244 3.35 -26.09 5.54
N ARG A 245 2.53 -26.18 4.48
CA ARG A 245 1.49 -25.20 4.15
C ARG A 245 0.19 -25.39 4.92
N GLY A 246 -0.09 -26.60 5.42
CA GLY A 246 -1.41 -26.94 5.96
C GLY A 246 -2.52 -26.60 4.95
N ASN A 247 -3.49 -25.78 5.36
CA ASN A 247 -4.62 -25.37 4.52
C ASN A 247 -4.37 -24.09 3.71
N ASN A 248 -3.10 -23.72 3.49
CA ASN A 248 -2.76 -22.44 2.88
C ASN A 248 -2.35 -22.55 1.40
N ASP A 249 -3.01 -21.77 0.56
CA ASP A 249 -2.78 -21.76 -0.88
C ASP A 249 -1.82 -20.65 -1.35
N GLN A 250 -1.34 -19.76 -0.49
CA GLN A 250 -0.40 -18.73 -0.89
C GLN A 250 0.92 -19.36 -1.33
N LEU A 251 1.51 -18.90 -2.44
CA LEU A 251 2.74 -19.49 -2.96
C LEU A 251 3.88 -19.39 -1.95
N PHE A 252 4.14 -18.22 -1.37
CA PHE A 252 5.26 -18.04 -0.44
C PHE A 252 4.84 -18.18 1.02
N ILE A 253 5.60 -19.01 1.74
CA ILE A 253 5.53 -19.17 3.20
C ILE A 253 6.88 -18.82 3.83
N SER A 254 6.86 -18.42 5.11
CA SER A 254 8.05 -18.15 5.89
C SER A 254 8.94 -19.40 5.95
N PHE A 255 10.23 -19.24 5.67
CA PHE A 255 11.23 -20.30 5.88
C PHE A 255 11.62 -20.46 7.36
N ILE A 256 11.19 -19.54 8.24
CA ILE A 256 11.39 -19.60 9.70
C ILE A 256 10.12 -20.19 10.35
N LYS A 257 10.30 -21.07 11.34
CA LYS A 257 9.19 -21.58 12.15
C LYS A 257 8.65 -20.48 13.08
N PRO A 258 7.32 -20.35 13.26
CA PRO A 258 6.28 -21.12 12.58
C PRO A 258 6.12 -20.63 11.13
N HIS A 259 5.93 -21.55 10.18
CA HIS A 259 5.92 -21.29 8.73
C HIS A 259 4.69 -20.50 8.26
N HIS A 260 4.53 -19.28 8.77
CA HIS A 260 3.41 -18.39 8.51
C HIS A 260 3.44 -17.81 7.09
N LEU A 261 2.35 -17.14 6.73
CA LEU A 261 2.24 -16.39 5.49
C LEU A 261 3.21 -15.23 5.43
N VAL A 262 3.73 -14.96 4.22
CA VAL A 262 4.54 -13.79 3.92
C VAL A 262 3.62 -12.70 3.35
N THR A 263 3.65 -11.48 3.90
CA THR A 263 2.79 -10.36 3.46
C THR A 263 3.51 -9.38 2.53
#